data_AF-A0A1H3TLT2-F1
#
_entry.id   AF-A0A1H3TLT2-F1
#
_cell.length_a   1.000
_cell.length_b   1.000
_cell.length_c   1.000
_cell.angle_alpha   90.00
_cell.angle_beta   90.00
_cell.angle_gamma   90.00
#
_symmetry.space_group_name_H-M   'P 1'
#
loop_
_entity.id
_entity.type
_entity.pdbx_description
1 polymer ?
#
loop_
_entity_poly.entity_id
_entity_poly.type
_entity_poly.pdbx_seq_one_letter_code
_entity_poly.pdbx_strand_id
1 'polypeptide(L)' 'MEFFDIGAVVYFLRKVIWTTPSFTVEAYRAQLRDLHEWIRREGVSVAHSTRFPVESRKPRTPDRRTT' A
#
# COMPACT_ATOMS: atom_id res chain seq x y z
N MET A 1 -0.07 -0.25 -10.68
CA MET A 1 -1.51 -0.44 -10.41
C MET A 1 -2.22 0.80 -10.90
N GLU A 2 -3.33 0.62 -11.61
CA GLU A 2 -4.01 1.72 -12.31
C GLU A 2 -5.42 1.87 -11.73
N PHE A 3 -5.84 3.13 -11.53
CA PHE A 3 -7.15 3.47 -10.99
C PHE A 3 -7.84 4.48 -11.90
N PHE A 4 -9.04 4.15 -12.34
CA PHE A 4 -9.85 4.99 -13.25
C PHE A 4 -11.02 5.68 -12.52
N ASP A 5 -11.17 5.43 -11.22
CA ASP A 5 -12.18 6.04 -10.36
C ASP A 5 -11.66 6.15 -8.92
N ILE A 6 -12.13 7.17 -8.21
CA ILE A 6 -11.72 7.44 -6.82
C ILE A 6 -12.27 6.38 -5.85
N GLY A 7 -13.43 5.79 -6.14
CA GLY A 7 -14.00 4.69 -5.36
C GLY A 7 -13.10 3.45 -5.38
N ALA A 8 -12.46 3.14 -6.51
CA ALA A 8 -11.48 2.06 -6.61
C ALA A 8 -10.24 2.30 -5.72
N VAL A 9 -9.76 3.55 -5.67
CA VAL A 9 -8.66 3.95 -4.77
C VAL A 9 -9.06 3.79 -3.30
N VAL A 10 -10.21 4.33 -2.92
CA VAL A 10 -10.72 4.24 -1.54
C VAL A 10 -10.93 2.79 -1.11
N TYR A 11 -11.50 1.97 -2.00
CA TYR A 11 -11.67 0.55 -1.74
C TYR A 11 -10.33 -0.16 -1.51
N PHE A 12 -9.33 0.11 -2.37
CA PHE A 12 -8.00 -0.47 -2.22
C PHE A 12 -7.36 -0.08 -0.88
N LEU A 13 -7.36 1.20 -0.52
CA LEU A 13 -6.76 1.68 0.73
C LEU A 13 -7.46 1.13 1.99
N ARG A 14 -8.78 0.85 1.91
CA ARG A 14 -9.52 0.19 3.00
C ARG A 14 -9.22 -1.30 3.12
N LYS A 15 -8.89 -1.99 2.02
CA LYS A 15 -8.63 -3.43 2.01
C LYS A 15 -7.16 -3.76 2.25
N VAL A 16 -6.25 -2.90 1.82
CA VAL A 16 -4.80 -3.07 1.87
C VAL A 16 -4.21 -2.14 2.94
N ILE A 17 -4.51 -2.46 4.20
CA ILE A 17 -4.28 -1.57 5.34
C ILE A 17 -2.81 -1.24 5.60
N TRP A 18 -1.87 -2.05 5.09
CA TRP A 18 -0.43 -1.81 5.21
C TRP A 18 0.09 -0.75 4.23
N THR A 19 -0.68 -0.37 3.20
CA THR A 19 -0.29 0.68 2.25
C THR A 19 -0.45 2.07 2.86
N THR A 20 -1.51 2.29 3.63
CA THR A 20 -1.72 3.53 4.38
C THR A 20 -2.36 3.19 5.71
N PRO A 21 -1.53 2.97 6.75
CA PRO A 21 -2.03 2.68 8.09
C PRO A 21 -3.01 3.76 8.55
N SER A 22 -4.09 3.36 9.20
CA SER A 22 -5.12 4.28 9.74
C SER A 22 -5.83 5.14 8.67
N PHE A 23 -5.90 4.67 7.42
CA PHE A 23 -6.65 5.37 6.37
C PHE A 23 -8.13 5.54 6.73
N THR A 24 -8.61 6.78 6.62
CA THR A 24 -10.03 7.14 6.67
C THR A 24 -10.34 8.13 5.54
N VAL A 25 -11.58 8.17 5.08
CA VAL A 25 -11.96 9.09 3.99
C VAL A 25 -11.94 10.53 4.50
N GLU A 26 -12.33 10.71 5.76
CA GLU A 26 -12.43 11.99 6.44
C GLU A 26 -11.07 12.67 6.58
N ALA A 27 -10.05 11.92 7.03
CA ALA A 27 -8.70 12.47 7.20
C ALA A 27 -7.99 12.81 5.88
N TYR A 28 -8.38 12.17 4.77
CA TYR A 28 -7.76 12.34 3.45
C TYR A 28 -8.68 13.01 2.42
N ARG A 29 -9.77 13.65 2.87
CA ARG A 29 -10.82 14.16 1.96
C ARG A 29 -10.30 15.16 0.93
N ALA A 30 -9.36 16.02 1.31
CA ALA A 30 -8.76 16.99 0.38
C ALA A 30 -7.94 16.28 -0.71
N GLN A 31 -7.01 15.42 -0.31
CA GLN A 31 -6.16 14.65 -1.22
C GLN A 31 -6.97 13.73 -2.14
N LEU A 32 -8.03 13.10 -1.62
CA LEU A 32 -8.94 12.26 -2.41
C LEU A 32 -9.73 13.09 -3.43
N ARG A 33 -10.05 14.35 -3.11
CA ARG A 33 -10.70 15.25 -4.07
C ARG A 33 -9.73 15.67 -5.17
N ASP A 34 -8.50 16.05 -4.82
CA ASP A 34 -7.50 16.41 -5.82
C ASP A 34 -7.20 15.22 -6.76
N LEU A 35 -7.12 14.01 -6.20
CA LEU A 35 -6.95 12.79 -6.97
C LEU A 35 -8.18 12.48 -7.86
N HIS A 36 -9.40 12.75 -7.37
CA HIS A 36 -10.60 12.62 -8.18
C HIS A 36 -10.56 13.54 -9.39
N GLU A 37 -10.22 14.83 -9.19
CA GLU A 37 -10.10 15.79 -10.28
C GLU A 37 -9.00 15.40 -11.28
N TRP A 38 -7.88 14.88 -10.78
CA TRP A 38 -6.83 14.32 -11.64
C TRP A 38 -7.35 13.17 -12.52
N ILE A 39 -8.01 12.18 -11.92
CA ILE A 39 -8.58 11.05 -12.64
C ILE A 39 -9.65 11.51 -13.64
N ARG A 40 -10.46 12.53 -13.31
CA ARG A 40 -11.43 13.10 -14.25
C ARG A 40 -10.77 13.74 -15.48
N ARG A 41 -9.62 14.40 -15.29
CA ARG A 41 -8.89 15.09 -16.36
C ARG A 41 -8.06 14.15 -17.21
N GLU A 42 -7.29 13.27 -16.57
CA GLU A 42 -6.27 12.44 -17.22
C GLU A 42 -6.76 11.01 -17.49
N GLY A 43 -7.94 10.64 -16.99
CA GLY A 43 -8.57 9.34 -17.15
C GLY A 43 -8.03 8.25 -16.22
N VAL A 44 -6.79 8.39 -15.71
CA VAL A 44 -6.15 7.35 -14.88
C VAL A 44 -5.19 7.93 -13.84
N SER A 45 -5.12 7.26 -12.69
CA SER A 45 -4.06 7.40 -11.69
C SER A 45 -3.21 6.14 -11.67
N VAL A 46 -1.91 6.27 -11.95
CA VAL A 46 -0.96 5.15 -11.92
C VAL A 46 -0.19 5.16 -10.59
N ALA A 47 -0.36 4.11 -9.81
CA ALA A 47 0.40 3.85 -8.58
C ALA A 47 1.49 2.81 -8.85
N HIS A 48 2.73 3.10 -8.46
CA HIS A 48 3.84 2.17 -8.59
C HIS A 48 4.04 1.40 -7.28
N SER A 49 4.03 0.07 -7.39
CA SER A 49 4.31 -0.83 -6.26
C SER A 49 5.65 -1.50 -6.48
N THR A 50 6.59 -1.31 -5.56
CA THR A 50 7.87 -2.03 -5.57
C THR A 50 7.79 -3.18 -4.59
N ARG A 51 8.14 -4.39 -5.04
CA ARG A 51 8.23 -5.59 -4.20
C ARG A 51 9.66 -6.11 -4.25
N PHE A 52 10.20 -6.44 -3.09
CA PHE A 52 11.49 -7.10 -2.98
C PHE A 52 11.32 -8.49 -2.34
N PRO A 53 12.11 -9.50 -2.78
CA PRO A 53 12.17 -10.78 -2.11
C PRO A 53 12.79 -10.62 -0.72
N VAL A 54 12.24 -11.30 0.26
CA VAL A 54 12.84 -11.44 1.59
C VAL A 54 13.05 -12.92 1.84
N GLU A 55 14.31 -13.35 1.91
CA GLU A 55 14.67 -14.68 2.38
C GLU A 55 15.00 -14.59 3.86
N SER A 56 14.28 -15.34 4.69
CA SER A 56 14.55 -15.46 6.13
C SER A 56 15.15 -16.83 6.42
N ARG A 57 16.29 -16.86 7.13
CA ARG A 57 16.90 -18.12 7.60
C ARG A 57 16.75 -18.23 9.11
N LYS A 58 16.45 -19.44 9.58
CA LYS A 58 16.43 -19.74 11.01
C LYS A 58 17.84 -19.53 11.59
N PRO A 59 17.99 -18.81 12.71
CA PRO A 59 19.28 -18.69 13.37
C PRO A 59 19.78 -20.08 13.81
N ARG A 60 21.05 -20.39 13.56
CA ARG A 60 21.69 -21.60 14.10
C ARG A 60 21.82 -21.46 15.60
N THR A 61 21.14 -22.32 16.35
CA THR A 61 21.41 -22.48 17.79
C THR A 61 22.82 -23.05 17.95
N PRO A 62 23.72 -22.46 18.76
CA PRO A 62 25.00 -23.07 19.10
C PRO A 62 24.77 -24.44 19.76
N ASP A 63 25.52 -25.46 19.36
CA ASP A 63 25.49 -26.76 20.02
C ASP A 63 26.04 -26.62 21.44
N ARG A 64 25.26 -27.04 22.44
CA ARG A 64 25.63 -26.96 23.87
C ARG A 64 26.57 -28.09 24.32
N ARG A 65 27.14 -28.86 23.39
CA ARG A 65 27.98 -30.04 23.68
C ARG A 65 29.48 -29.80 23.44
N THR A 66 30.03 -28.71 23.96
CA THR A 66 31.49 -28.54 24.02
C THR A 66 31.89 -27.75 25.27
N THR A 67 31.90 -28.42 26.42
CA THR A 67 32.67 -28.06 27.63
C THR A 67 32.93 -29.34 28.41
#